data_AF-A0A0B4FJQ2-F1
#
_entry.id   AF-A0A0B4FJQ2-F1
#
_cell.length_a   1.000
_cell.length_b   1.000
_cell.length_c   1.000
_cell.angle_alpha   90.00
_cell.angle_beta   90.00
_cell.angle_gamma   90.00
#
_symmetry.space_group_name_H-M   'P 1'
#
loop_
_entity.id
_entity.type
_entity.pdbx_description
1 polymer ?
#
loop_
_entity_poly.entity_id
_entity_poly.type
_entity_poly.pdbx_seq_one_letter_code
_entity_poly.pdbx_strand_id
1 'polypeptide(L)'
;MVWLNIGVKVATLPVIALGVGIGVDYALYVMSILLGHMRQGTSLSQAYYRALLSTGKVVMLTGVTLAIGVATWMFSPIKFQADMGVLLAFMFVWNMVGALVLLPALAHFLLPSKRVSKEPVGHTVADEPHCLVTAALTPVTAEQRTR
;
A
#
# COMPACT_ATOMS: atom_id res chain seq x y z
N MET A 1 31.55 -2.50 4.37
CA MET A 1 31.94 -1.07 4.30
C MET A 1 32.84 -0.59 5.45
N VAL A 2 33.53 -1.49 6.18
CA VAL A 2 34.48 -1.11 7.25
C VAL A 2 35.95 -1.15 6.77
N TRP A 3 36.20 -1.71 5.58
CA TRP A 3 37.55 -1.93 5.07
C TRP A 3 38.12 -0.79 4.21
N LEU A 4 37.34 0.26 3.89
CA LEU A 4 37.76 1.30 2.93
C LEU A 4 38.20 2.64 3.55
N ASN A 5 38.29 2.75 4.88
CA ASN A 5 38.74 3.97 5.57
C ASN A 5 38.01 5.27 5.12
N ILE A 6 36.79 5.11 4.60
CA ILE A 6 35.84 6.21 4.40
C ILE A 6 35.09 6.28 5.73
N GLY A 7 35.59 7.11 6.64
CA GLY A 7 34.77 7.57 7.77
C GLY A 7 33.45 8.09 7.20
N VAL A 8 32.37 7.99 7.97
CA VAL A 8 31.08 8.62 7.66
C VAL A 8 31.34 10.12 7.45
N LYS A 9 31.71 10.52 6.23
CA LYS A 9 32.03 11.91 5.90
C LYS A 9 30.71 12.68 6.01
N VAL A 10 30.74 13.94 6.43
CA VAL A 10 29.56 14.85 6.40
C VAL A 10 28.80 14.73 5.07
N ALA A 11 29.58 14.50 4.02
CA ALA A 11 29.20 14.06 2.70
C ALA A 11 28.10 12.99 2.61
N THR A 12 28.11 11.89 3.37
CA THR A 12 27.11 10.79 3.28
C THR A 12 25.82 11.04 4.06
N LEU A 13 25.79 12.05 4.93
CA LEU A 13 24.62 12.35 5.76
C LEU A 13 23.36 12.68 4.94
N PRO A 14 23.42 13.49 3.87
CA PRO A 14 22.24 13.77 3.04
C PRO A 14 21.70 12.52 2.34
N VAL A 15 22.57 11.61 1.91
CA VAL A 15 22.17 10.35 1.25
C VAL A 15 21.46 9.43 2.22
N ILE A 16 21.97 9.30 3.45
CA ILE A 16 21.30 8.51 4.49
C ILE A 16 19.95 9.13 4.83
N ALA A 17 19.88 10.46 5.01
CA ALA A 17 18.63 11.15 5.30
C ALA A 17 17.58 10.95 4.19
N LEU A 18 17.98 11.12 2.92
CA LEU A 18 17.11 10.86 1.76
C LEU A 18 16.67 9.40 1.69
N GLY A 19 17.61 8.48 1.84
CA GLY A 19 17.32 7.06 1.77
C GLY A 19 16.37 6.60 2.87
N VAL A 20 16.53 7.08 4.10
CA VAL A 20 15.60 6.78 5.21
C VAL A 20 14.22 7.38 4.93
N GLY A 21 14.14 8.64 4.51
CA GLY A 21 12.86 9.29 4.21
C GLY A 21 12.04 8.54 3.16
N ILE A 22 12.68 8.13 2.06
CA ILE A 22 12.03 7.39 0.98
C ILE A 22 11.69 5.95 1.41
N GLY A 23 12.53 5.32 2.24
CA GLY A 23 12.22 4.00 2.80
C GLY A 23 10.96 3.98 3.67
N VAL A 24 10.83 5.00 4.52
CA VAL A 24 9.65 5.17 5.38
C VAL A 24 8.41 5.47 4.55
N ASP A 25 8.52 6.27 3.48
CA ASP A 25 7.42 6.54 2.56
C ASP A 25 6.86 5.25 1.93
N TYR A 26 7.73 4.38 1.41
CA TYR A 26 7.30 3.09 0.85
C TYR A 26 6.61 2.20 1.90
N ALA A 27 7.13 2.17 3.12
CA ALA A 27 6.50 1.42 4.21
C ALA A 27 5.11 1.97 4.55
N LEU A 28 4.99 3.28 4.74
CA LEU A 28 3.72 3.91 5.07
C LEU A 28 2.69 3.75 3.95
N TYR A 29 3.11 3.86 2.70
CA TYR A 29 2.25 3.69 1.54
C TYR A 29 1.66 2.27 1.47
N VAL A 30 2.52 1.24 1.54
CA VAL A 30 2.08 -0.17 1.50
C VAL A 30 1.20 -0.51 2.71
N MET A 31 1.55 -0.02 3.91
CA MET A 31 0.75 -0.22 5.12
C MET A 31 -0.64 0.43 5.00
N SER A 32 -0.73 1.64 4.46
CA SER A 32 -1.99 2.36 4.29
C SER A 32 -2.94 1.61 3.36
N ILE A 33 -2.43 1.05 2.26
CA ILE A 33 -3.23 0.24 1.34
C ILE A 33 -3.65 -1.07 1.99
N LEU A 34 -2.76 -1.74 2.74
CA LEU A 34 -3.09 -2.96 3.46
C LEU A 34 -4.23 -2.71 4.48
N LEU A 35 -4.11 -1.67 5.30
CA LEU A 35 -5.14 -1.25 6.25
C LEU A 35 -6.46 -0.93 5.55
N GLY A 36 -6.41 -0.30 4.37
CA GLY A 36 -7.57 -0.05 3.52
C GLY A 36 -8.31 -1.34 3.12
N HIS A 37 -7.57 -2.38 2.72
CA HIS A 37 -8.15 -3.68 2.36
C HIS A 37 -8.67 -4.44 3.60
N MET A 38 -7.99 -4.33 4.75
CA MET A 38 -8.45 -4.92 5.99
C MET A 38 -9.77 -4.31 6.48
N ARG A 39 -9.96 -2.99 6.29
CA ARG A 39 -11.22 -2.30 6.59
C ARG A 39 -12.40 -2.77 5.74
N GLN A 40 -12.14 -3.38 4.58
CA GLN A 40 -13.17 -4.00 3.73
C GLN A 40 -13.56 -5.41 4.21
N GLY A 41 -13.09 -5.84 5.38
CA GLY A 41 -13.45 -7.15 5.97
C GLY A 41 -12.70 -8.34 5.38
N THR A 42 -11.68 -8.11 4.54
CA THR A 42 -10.87 -9.21 4.01
C THR A 42 -9.90 -9.75 5.05
N SER A 43 -9.66 -11.06 5.02
CA SER A 43 -8.65 -11.69 5.89
C SER A 43 -7.26 -11.09 5.62
N LEU A 44 -6.40 -11.05 6.64
CA LEU A 44 -5.06 -10.44 6.55
C LEU A 44 -4.25 -10.95 5.36
N SER A 45 -4.26 -12.26 5.10
CA SER A 45 -3.55 -12.88 3.98
C SER A 45 -4.12 -12.44 2.62
N GLN A 46 -5.45 -12.32 2.51
CA GLN A 46 -6.10 -11.92 1.26
C GLN A 46 -5.98 -10.40 1.02
N ALA A 47 -6.08 -9.59 2.07
CA ALA A 47 -5.80 -8.16 2.04
C ALA A 47 -4.37 -7.89 1.58
N TYR A 48 -3.42 -8.67 2.13
CA TYR A 48 -2.02 -8.63 1.74
C TYR A 48 -1.80 -8.96 0.28
N TYR A 49 -2.34 -10.09 -0.20
CA TYR A 49 -2.17 -10.50 -1.59
C TYR A 49 -2.72 -9.45 -2.58
N ARG A 50 -3.89 -8.87 -2.28
CA ARG A 50 -4.49 -7.80 -3.08
C ARG A 50 -3.67 -6.51 -3.03
N ALA A 51 -3.23 -6.10 -1.85
CA ALA A 51 -2.37 -4.93 -1.68
C ALA A 51 -1.05 -5.10 -2.44
N LEU A 52 -0.43 -6.28 -2.44
CA LEU A 52 0.80 -6.51 -3.19
C LEU A 52 0.58 -6.45 -4.71
N LEU A 53 -0.51 -7.05 -5.20
CA LEU A 53 -0.84 -7.03 -6.63
C LEU A 53 -1.10 -5.61 -7.15
N SER A 54 -1.80 -4.77 -6.38
CA SER A 54 -2.08 -3.39 -6.78
C SER A 54 -0.86 -2.50 -6.58
N THR A 55 -0.30 -2.53 -5.37
CA THR A 55 0.65 -1.53 -4.90
C THR A 55 2.08 -1.90 -5.27
N GLY A 56 2.39 -3.20 -5.37
CA GLY A 56 3.72 -3.69 -5.72
C GLY A 56 4.19 -3.17 -7.08
N LYS A 57 3.31 -3.14 -8.09
CA LYS A 57 3.66 -2.56 -9.41
C LYS A 57 3.96 -1.07 -9.34
N VAL A 58 3.17 -0.32 -8.55
CA VAL A 58 3.36 1.13 -8.39
C VAL A 58 4.68 1.43 -7.67
N VAL A 59 4.96 0.73 -6.58
CA VAL A 59 6.20 0.87 -5.79
C VAL A 59 7.43 0.45 -6.59
N MET A 60 7.33 -0.64 -7.37
CA MET A 60 8.41 -1.06 -8.26
C MET A 60 8.71 0.00 -9.32
N LEU A 61 7.68 0.57 -9.95
CA LEU A 61 7.85 1.59 -10.98
C LEU A 61 8.52 2.84 -10.42
N THR A 62 8.04 3.35 -9.28
CA THR A 62 8.62 4.55 -8.65
C THR A 62 10.04 4.30 -8.15
N GLY A 63 10.29 3.17 -7.47
CA GLY A 63 11.61 2.79 -6.99
C GLY A 63 12.64 2.65 -8.11
N VAL A 64 12.28 1.97 -9.21
CA VAL A 64 13.17 1.83 -10.39
C VAL A 64 13.41 3.18 -11.07
N THR A 65 12.38 4.01 -11.23
CA THR A 65 12.52 5.33 -11.86
C THR A 65 13.45 6.24 -11.05
N LEU A 66 13.30 6.26 -9.73
CA LEU A 66 14.19 7.02 -8.84
C LEU A 66 15.62 6.46 -8.88
N ALA A 67 15.79 5.14 -8.84
CA ALA A 67 17.10 4.52 -8.90
C ALA A 67 17.83 4.87 -10.20
N ILE A 68 17.15 4.84 -11.35
CA ILE A 68 17.73 5.23 -12.64
C ILE A 68 18.08 6.73 -12.64
N GLY A 69 17.19 7.60 -12.16
CA GLY A 69 17.43 9.05 -12.14
C GLY A 69 18.65 9.44 -11.31
N VAL A 70 18.87 8.76 -10.18
CA VAL A 70 20.07 8.95 -9.36
C VAL A 70 21.29 8.23 -9.96
N ALA A 71 21.11 7.06 -10.57
CA ALA A 71 22.20 6.32 -11.23
C ALA A 71 22.83 7.13 -12.36
N THR A 72 22.08 8.03 -13.02
CA THR A 72 22.64 8.97 -14.00
C THR A 72 23.76 9.87 -13.44
N TRP A 73 23.84 10.05 -12.11
CA TRP A 73 24.93 10.81 -11.48
C TRP A 73 26.28 10.08 -11.53
N MET A 74 26.30 8.78 -11.85
CA MET A 74 27.52 8.01 -12.06
C MET A 74 28.36 8.56 -13.23
N PHE A 75 27.72 9.22 -14.20
CA PHE A 75 28.41 9.87 -15.33
C PHE A 75 29.07 11.20 -14.96
N SER A 76 28.95 11.65 -13.70
CA SER A 76 29.55 12.91 -13.26
C SER A 76 31.09 12.80 -13.18
N PRO A 77 31.84 13.80 -13.67
CA PRO A 77 33.29 13.86 -13.53
C PRO A 77 33.75 14.02 -12.06
N ILE A 78 32.85 14.37 -11.14
CA ILE A 78 33.12 14.51 -9.71
C ILE A 78 32.95 13.15 -9.02
N LYS A 79 34.07 12.50 -8.64
CA LYS A 79 34.07 11.20 -7.93
C LYS A 79 33.13 11.17 -6.72
N PHE A 80 33.08 12.26 -5.95
CA PHE A 80 32.17 12.36 -4.80
C PHE A 80 30.69 12.24 -5.20
N GLN A 81 30.27 12.87 -6.31
CA GLN A 81 28.88 12.82 -6.78
C GLN A 81 28.54 11.44 -7.36
N ALA A 82 29.47 10.81 -8.07
CA ALA A 82 29.30 9.48 -8.62
C ALA A 82 29.15 8.41 -7.51
N ASP A 83 30.05 8.42 -6.51
CA ASP A 83 30.01 7.46 -5.39
C ASP A 83 28.70 7.57 -4.59
N MET A 84 28.24 8.80 -4.38
CA MET A 84 26.99 9.09 -3.67
C MET A 84 25.76 8.66 -4.44
N GLY A 85 25.76 8.85 -5.77
CA GLY A 85 24.68 8.38 -6.64
C GLY A 85 24.54 6.86 -6.64
N VAL A 86 25.66 6.13 -6.69
CA VAL A 86 25.65 4.66 -6.63
C VAL A 86 25.16 4.17 -5.28
N LEU A 87 25.62 4.78 -4.18
CA LEU A 87 25.20 4.41 -2.84
C LEU A 87 23.69 4.62 -2.63
N LEU A 88 23.17 5.75 -3.11
CA LEU A 88 21.75 6.09 -3.00
C LEU A 88 20.87 5.20 -3.90
N ALA A 89 21.31 4.91 -5.14
CA ALA A 89 20.60 3.99 -6.03
C ALA A 89 20.52 2.57 -5.44
N PHE A 90 21.62 2.07 -4.87
CA PHE A 90 21.63 0.78 -4.17
C PHE A 90 20.66 0.80 -2.97
N MET A 91 20.67 1.88 -2.19
CA MET A 91 19.78 2.03 -1.04
C MET A 91 18.30 2.05 -1.45
N PHE A 92 17.94 2.68 -2.56
CA PHE A 92 16.55 2.66 -3.07
C PHE A 92 16.09 1.27 -3.48
N VAL A 93 16.91 0.53 -4.21
CA VAL A 93 16.57 -0.85 -4.61
C VAL A 93 16.40 -1.72 -3.37
N TRP A 94 17.32 -1.63 -2.42
CA TRP A 94 17.25 -2.41 -1.18
C TRP A 94 16.03 -2.02 -0.31
N ASN A 95 15.71 -0.72 -0.21
CA ASN A 95 14.52 -0.26 0.51
C ASN A 95 13.23 -0.71 -0.16
N MET A 96 13.16 -0.71 -1.48
CA MET A 96 12.00 -1.17 -2.23
C MET A 96 11.73 -2.65 -1.96
N VAL A 97 12.77 -3.49 -2.03
CA VAL A 97 12.69 -4.91 -1.69
C VAL A 97 12.31 -5.09 -0.22
N GLY A 98 12.93 -4.31 0.67
CA GLY A 98 12.62 -4.29 2.10
C GLY A 98 11.16 -3.93 2.37
N ALA A 99 10.61 -2.89 1.74
CA ALA A 99 9.22 -2.51 1.91
C ALA A 99 8.25 -3.59 1.40
N LEU A 100 8.58 -4.26 0.30
CA LEU A 100 7.75 -5.33 -0.25
C LEU A 100 7.80 -6.64 0.53
N VAL A 101 8.91 -6.93 1.24
CA VAL A 101 9.12 -8.19 1.97
C VAL A 101 8.93 -8.04 3.48
N LEU A 102 9.43 -6.96 4.08
CA LEU A 102 9.39 -6.73 5.52
C LEU A 102 7.99 -6.35 6.01
N LEU A 103 7.25 -5.54 5.25
CA LEU A 103 5.87 -5.21 5.62
C LEU A 103 4.91 -6.41 5.65
N PRO A 104 4.93 -7.36 4.68
CA PRO A 104 4.18 -8.61 4.81
C PRO A 104 4.46 -9.33 6.12
N ALA A 105 5.75 -9.47 6.43
CA ALA A 105 6.22 -10.21 7.58
C ALA A 105 5.78 -9.54 8.87
N LEU A 106 5.88 -8.21 8.93
CA LEU A 106 5.45 -7.42 10.09
C LEU A 106 3.93 -7.43 10.25
N ALA A 107 3.17 -7.35 9.16
CA ALA A 107 1.72 -7.45 9.20
C ALA A 107 1.27 -8.82 9.74
N HIS A 108 1.87 -9.90 9.25
CA HIS A 108 1.60 -11.25 9.75
C HIS A 108 1.99 -11.43 11.22
N PHE A 109 3.10 -10.83 11.66
CA PHE A 109 3.58 -10.94 13.04
C PHE A 109 2.73 -10.11 14.02
N LEU A 110 2.30 -8.92 13.64
CA LEU A 110 1.68 -7.95 14.55
C LEU A 110 0.15 -8.03 14.59
N LEU A 111 -0.52 -8.53 13.54
CA LEU A 111 -1.97 -8.68 13.51
C LEU A 111 -2.36 -10.14 13.79
N PRO A 112 -2.84 -10.46 15.01
CA PRO A 112 -3.34 -11.80 15.31
C PRO A 112 -4.53 -12.07 14.39
N SER A 113 -4.52 -13.24 13.74
CA SER A 113 -5.60 -13.73 12.89
C SER A 113 -6.93 -13.80 13.67
N LYS A 114 -7.65 -12.68 13.79
CA LYS A 114 -9.06 -12.72 14.14
C LYS A 114 -9.76 -13.36 12.94
N ARG A 115 -10.19 -14.60 13.14
CA ARG A 115 -10.96 -15.38 12.18
C ARG A 115 -12.14 -14.51 11.75
N VAL A 116 -12.11 -14.02 10.52
CA VAL A 116 -13.30 -13.44 9.89
C VAL A 116 -14.25 -14.61 9.72
N SER A 117 -15.25 -14.69 10.60
CA SER A 117 -16.36 -15.62 10.44
C SER A 117 -16.97 -15.35 9.08
N LYS A 118 -16.84 -16.30 8.14
CA LYS A 118 -17.67 -16.34 6.94
C LYS A 118 -19.11 -16.49 7.43
N GLU A 119 -19.87 -15.41 7.50
CA GLU A 119 -21.30 -15.55 7.34
C GLU A 119 -21.56 -15.89 5.87
N PRO A 120 -22.18 -17.05 5.58
CA PRO A 120 -22.49 -17.41 4.22
C PRO A 120 -23.57 -16.46 3.73
N VAL A 121 -23.23 -15.61 2.77
CA VAL A 121 -24.21 -14.91 1.94
C VAL A 121 -24.99 -15.99 1.20
N GLY A 122 -26.16 -16.33 1.74
CA GLY A 122 -27.10 -17.25 1.15
C GLY A 122 -27.55 -16.70 -0.20
N HIS A 123 -27.21 -17.43 -1.26
CA HIS A 123 -27.96 -17.38 -2.50
C HIS A 123 -29.37 -17.91 -2.21
N THR A 124 -30.33 -17.00 -2.09
CA THR A 124 -31.74 -17.36 -2.29
C THR A 124 -32.18 -16.71 -3.60
N VAL A 125 -31.88 -17.41 -4.69
CA VAL A 125 -32.70 -17.34 -5.90
C VAL A 125 -33.89 -18.26 -5.66
N ALA A 126 -35.07 -17.68 -5.51
CA ALA A 126 -36.38 -18.28 -5.75
C ALA A 126 -37.13 -17.16 -6.49
N ASP A 127 -37.27 -17.16 -7.82
CA ASP A 127 -38.09 -18.07 -8.62
C ASP A 127 -39.28 -18.63 -7.83
N GLU A 128 -40.43 -17.96 -7.84
CA GLU A 128 -41.52 -18.22 -8.80
C GLU A 128 -42.73 -17.24 -8.57
N PRO A 129 -43.92 -17.33 -9.23
CA PRO A 129 -44.52 -16.23 -9.98
C PRO A 129 -45.90 -15.75 -9.45
N HIS A 130 -46.52 -14.79 -10.15
CA HIS A 130 -47.97 -14.49 -10.18
C HIS A 130 -48.84 -14.92 -8.97
N CYS A 131 -49.08 -14.04 -8.00
CA CYS A 131 -50.38 -14.01 -7.31
C CYS A 131 -50.62 -12.68 -6.56
N LEU A 132 -51.83 -12.13 -6.73
CA LEU A 132 -52.48 -11.10 -5.91
C LEU A 132 -52.16 -9.62 -6.15
N VAL A 133 -52.65 -9.16 -7.31
CA VAL A 133 -53.53 -7.98 -7.35
C VAL A 133 -54.62 -8.13 -6.27
N THR A 134 -54.91 -7.05 -5.53
CA THR A 134 -56.04 -6.86 -4.57
C THR A 134 -55.64 -6.81 -3.10
N ALA A 135 -55.17 -5.66 -2.63
CA ALA A 135 -55.56 -5.07 -1.33
C ALA A 135 -54.94 -3.68 -1.16
N ALA A 136 -55.72 -2.73 -0.65
CA ALA A 136 -55.34 -1.37 -0.23
C ALA A 136 -55.29 -0.28 -1.33
N LEU A 137 -56.46 -0.05 -1.93
CA LEU A 137 -56.95 1.29 -2.22
C LEU A 137 -57.00 2.12 -0.91
N THR A 138 -56.38 3.30 -0.86
CA THR A 138 -57.06 4.59 -0.58
C THR A 138 -56.07 5.77 -0.66
N PRO A 139 -56.55 6.98 -1.04
CA PRO A 139 -55.74 8.04 -1.63
C PRO A 139 -55.22 9.06 -0.60
N VAL A 140 -54.14 9.72 -1.00
CA VAL A 140 -53.63 10.99 -0.45
C VAL A 140 -54.72 12.06 -0.60
N THR A 141 -55.35 12.43 0.51
CA THR A 141 -56.27 13.58 0.57
C THR A 141 -55.65 14.66 1.44
N ALA A 142 -55.47 15.82 0.84
CA ALA A 142 -55.08 17.07 1.43
C ALA A 142 -56.06 17.52 2.52
N GLU A 143 -55.55 17.92 3.69
CA GLU A 143 -56.19 18.97 4.50
C GLU A 143 -55.26 19.46 5.62
N GLN A 144 -55.50 20.69 6.07
CA GLN A 144 -54.87 21.40 7.21
C GLN A 144 -53.63 22.26 6.93
N ARG A 145 -53.81 23.09 5.90
CA ARG A 145 -53.63 24.55 5.99
C ARG A 145 -54.50 25.11 7.12
N THR A 146 -53.94 25.45 8.28
CA THR A 146 -54.30 26.56 9.21
C THR A 146 -53.93 26.20 10.66
N ARG A 147 -52.77 26.67 11.10
CA ARG A 147 -52.54 27.21 12.44
C ARG A 147 -51.28 28.06 12.45
#